data_AF-A0A8T3XUX3-F1
#
_entry.id   AF-A0A8T3XUX3-F1
#
_cell.length_a   1.000
_cell.length_b   1.000
_cell.length_c   1.000
_cell.angle_alpha   90.00
_cell.angle_beta   90.00
_cell.angle_gamma   90.00
#
_symmetry.space_group_name_H-M   'P 1'
#
loop_
_entity.id
_entity.type
_entity.pdbx_description
1 polymer ?
#
loop_
_entity_poly.entity_id
_entity_poly.type
_entity_poly.pdbx_seq_one_letter_code
_entity_poly.pdbx_strand_id
1 'polypeptide(L)' 'MGAMMGVGVLALPLVLLFGVFWIWMLIDLLQRRKFEDKLVWVLVMIFLFILGAVLYYFLVYSKGRK' A
#
# COMPACT_ATOMS: atom_id res chain seq x y z
N MET A 1 -10.24 29.32 -15.05
CA MET A 1 -9.85 28.04 -15.67
C MET A 1 -8.47 27.51 -15.23
N GLY A 2 -7.52 28.35 -14.79
CA GLY A 2 -6.17 27.90 -14.38
C GLY A 2 -6.08 27.02 -13.11
N ALA A 3 -7.01 27.16 -12.15
CA ALA A 3 -7.00 26.37 -10.92
C ALA A 3 -7.24 24.86 -11.15
N MET A 4 -8.00 24.48 -12.18
CA MET A 4 -8.25 23.07 -12.50
C MET A 4 -7.05 22.39 -13.19
N MET A 5 -6.16 23.17 -13.83
CA MET A 5 -4.97 22.63 -14.51
C MET A 5 -3.83 22.30 -13.51
N GLY A 6 -3.73 23.05 -12.40
CA GLY A 6 -2.69 22.81 -11.39
C GLY A 6 -2.92 21.57 -10.52
N VAL A 7 -4.18 21.23 -10.24
CA VAL A 7 -4.52 20.07 -9.38
C VAL A 7 -4.16 18.75 -10.05
N GLY A 8 -4.37 18.63 -11.37
CA GLY A 8 -4.02 17.41 -12.11
C GLY A 8 -2.52 17.09 -12.10
N VAL A 9 -1.67 18.11 -12.22
CA VAL A 9 -0.21 17.95 -12.26
C VAL A 9 0.36 17.54 -10.90
N LEU A 10 -0.22 18.02 -9.79
CA LEU A 10 0.22 17.65 -8.44
C LEU A 10 -0.42 16.35 -7.94
N ALA A 11 -1.65 16.03 -8.37
CA ALA A 11 -2.32 14.81 -7.97
C ALA A 11 -1.73 13.55 -8.63
N LEU A 12 -1.30 13.63 -9.89
CA LEU A 12 -0.70 12.50 -10.62
C LEU A 12 0.49 11.84 -9.91
N PRO A 13 1.55 12.57 -9.49
CA PRO A 13 2.68 11.95 -8.81
C PRO A 13 2.28 11.40 -7.43
N LEU A 14 1.35 12.03 -6.71
CA LEU A 14 0.85 11.49 -5.45
C LEU A 14 0.15 10.14 -5.64
N VAL A 15 -0.75 10.04 -6.63
CA VAL A 15 -1.45 8.78 -6.93
C VAL A 15 -0.46 7.69 -7.33
N LEU A 16 0.57 8.02 -8.12
CA LEU A 16 1.63 7.08 -8.48
C LEU A 16 2.43 6.62 -7.27
N LEU A 17 2.85 7.53 -6.39
CA LEU A 17 3.60 7.18 -5.18
C LEU A 17 2.78 6.28 -4.26
N PHE A 18 1.50 6.59 -4.06
CA PHE A 18 0.58 5.78 -3.28
C PHE A 18 0.32 4.40 -3.91
N GLY A 19 0.18 4.34 -5.23
CA GLY A 19 0.04 3.08 -5.96
C GLY A 19 1.29 2.21 -5.88
N VAL A 20 2.48 2.80 -6.07
CA VAL A 20 3.77 2.10 -5.95
C VAL A 20 3.96 1.58 -4.53
N PHE A 21 3.66 2.39 -3.51
CA PHE A 21 3.73 1.96 -2.11
C PHE A 21 2.80 0.76 -1.83
N TRP A 22 1.56 0.81 -2.31
CA TRP A 22 0.62 -0.29 -2.17
C TRP A 22 1.11 -1.56 -2.87
N ILE A 23 1.56 -1.48 -4.12
CA ILE A 23 2.09 -2.65 -4.86
C ILE A 23 3.32 -3.22 -4.14
N TRP A 24 4.22 -2.36 -3.66
CA TRP A 24 5.43 -2.82 -2.98
C TRP A 24 5.12 -3.62 -1.71
N MET A 25 4.15 -3.17 -0.91
CA MET A 25 3.71 -3.93 0.27
C MET A 25 3.08 -5.28 -0.11
N LEU A 26 2.45 -5.38 -1.28
CA LEU A 26 1.81 -6.60 -1.75
C LEU A 26 2.87 -7.62 -2.17
N ILE A 27 3.94 -7.13 -2.81
CA ILE A 27 5.12 -7.92 -3.17
C ILE A 27 5.82 -8.44 -1.93
N ASP A 28 6.06 -7.59 -0.91
CA ASP A 28 6.68 -8.03 0.36
C ASP A 28 5.85 -9.13 1.03
N LEU A 29 4.52 -8.94 1.09
CA LEU A 29 3.59 -9.94 1.59
C LEU A 29 3.72 -11.24 0.79
N LEU A 30 3.69 -11.20 -0.53
CA LEU A 30 3.82 -12.37 -1.41
C LEU A 30 5.16 -13.09 -1.28
N GLN A 31 6.26 -12.36 -1.06
CA GLN A 31 7.59 -12.94 -0.89
C GLN A 31 7.75 -13.69 0.44
N ARG A 32 6.96 -13.36 1.47
CA ARG A 32 6.98 -14.08 2.75
C ARG A 32 6.38 -15.48 2.58
N ARG A 33 7.23 -16.52 2.61
CA ARG A 33 6.81 -17.93 2.44
C ARG A 33 6.09 -18.52 3.65
N LYS A 34 6.45 -18.11 4.87
CA LYS A 34 5.84 -18.57 6.13
C LYS A 34 5.15 -17.40 6.81
N PHE A 35 3.92 -17.12 6.39
CA PHE A 35 3.10 -16.09 7.01
C PHE A 35 1.69 -16.65 7.16
N GLU A 36 1.32 -17.01 8.39
CA GLU A 36 0.10 -17.76 8.70
C GLU A 36 -1.17 -16.97 8.31
N ASP A 37 -1.09 -15.64 8.27
CA ASP A 37 -2.21 -14.75 7.97
C ASP A 37 -2.13 -14.10 6.57
N LYS A 38 -1.38 -14.71 5.65
CA LYS A 38 -1.14 -14.13 4.31
C LYS A 38 -2.41 -13.80 3.56
N LEU A 39 -3.37 -14.73 3.60
CA LEU A 39 -4.63 -14.60 2.87
C LEU A 39 -5.51 -13.50 3.47
N VAL A 40 -5.53 -13.38 4.81
CA VAL A 40 -6.23 -12.30 5.53
C VAL A 40 -5.64 -10.94 5.15
N TRP A 41 -4.31 -10.83 5.16
CA TRP A 41 -3.65 -9.58 4.80
C TRP A 41 -3.84 -9.19 3.34
N VAL A 42 -3.84 -10.15 2.41
CA VAL A 42 -4.21 -9.89 1.00
C VAL A 42 -5.65 -9.37 0.93
N LEU A 43 -6.60 -9.98 1.65
CA LEU A 43 -7.99 -9.54 1.66
C LEU A 43 -8.14 -8.12 2.21
N VAL A 44 -7.52 -7.83 3.36
CA VAL A 44 -7.50 -6.48 3.95
C VAL A 44 -6.93 -5.47 2.96
N MET A 45 -5.87 -5.84 2.25
CA MET A 45 -5.17 -4.96 1.33
C MET A 45 -5.93 -4.69 0.02
N ILE A 46 -6.79 -5.63 -0.41
CA ILE A 46 -7.71 -5.45 -1.55
C ILE A 46 -8.94 -4.64 -1.13
N PHE A 47 -9.55 -4.93 0.02
CA PHE A 47 -10.76 -4.23 0.48
C PHE A 47 -10.48 -2.81 0.98
N LEU A 48 -9.35 -2.59 1.66
CA LEU A 48 -8.98 -1.30 2.22
C LEU A 48 -7.96 -0.53 1.36
N PHE A 49 -7.47 -1.11 0.26
CA PHE A 49 -6.50 -0.49 -0.65
C PHE A 49 -5.30 0.13 0.12
N ILE A 50 -5.12 1.44 0.04
CA ILE A 50 -4.06 2.21 0.70
C ILE A 50 -4.10 2.02 2.21
N LEU A 51 -5.28 2.05 2.84
CA LEU A 51 -5.41 1.87 4.28
C LEU A 51 -4.95 0.47 4.70
N GLY A 52 -5.24 -0.55 3.88
CA GLY A 52 -4.77 -1.92 4.11
C GLY A 52 -3.25 -2.03 4.03
N ALA A 53 -2.62 -1.36 3.06
CA ALA A 53 -1.15 -1.31 2.94
C ALA A 53 -0.49 -0.60 4.12
N VAL A 54 -1.07 0.51 4.58
CA VAL A 54 -0.57 1.26 5.74
C VAL A 54 -0.69 0.42 7.01
N LEU A 55 -1.83 -0.24 7.22
CA LEU A 55 -2.02 -1.17 8.35
C LEU A 55 -1.02 -2.33 8.29
N TYR A 56 -0.79 -2.91 7.11
CA TYR A 56 0.19 -3.97 6.91
C TYR A 56 1.59 -3.52 7.28
N TYR A 57 1.96 -2.32 6.83
CA TYR A 57 3.25 -1.74 7.13
C TYR A 57 3.46 -1.57 8.65
N PHE A 58 2.50 -0.98 9.36
CA PHE A 58 2.64 -0.73 10.80
C PHE A 58 2.52 -2.00 11.67
N LEU A 59 1.65 -2.95 11.31
CA LEU A 59 1.40 -4.14 12.13
C LEU A 59 2.33 -5.31 11.81
N VAL A 60 2.66 -5.52 10.54
CA VAL A 60 3.45 -6.68 10.08
C VAL A 60 4.88 -6.28 9.74
N TYR A 61 5.07 -5.29 8.87
CA TYR A 61 6.40 -4.91 8.40
C TYR A 61 7.25 -4.31 9.55
N SER A 62 6.66 -3.48 10.41
CA SER A 62 7.32 -2.94 11.60
C SER A 62 7.73 -4.02 12.61
N LYS A 63 6.90 -5.05 12.81
CA LYS A 63 7.18 -6.13 13.77
C LYS A 63 8.29 -7.07 13.32
N GLY A 64 8.42 -7.31 12.02
CA GLY A 64 9.43 -8.22 11.46
C GLY A 64 10.87 -7.70 11.50
N ARG A 65 11.10 -6.45 11.95
CA ARG A 65 12.42 -5.83 12.09
C ARG A 65 12.94 -5.78 13.54
N LYS A 66 12.27 -6.43 14.49
CA LYS A 66 12.81 -6.67 15.84
C LYS A 66 13.62 -7.95 15.90
#